data_AF-F0H9H9-F1
#
_entry.id   AF-F0H9H9-F1
#
_cell.length_a   1.000
_cell.length_b   1.000
_cell.length_c   1.000
_cell.angle_alpha   90.00
_cell.angle_beta   90.00
_cell.angle_gamma   90.00
#
_symmetry.space_group_name_H-M   'P 1'
#
loop_
_entity.id
_entity.type
_entity.pdbx_description
1 polymer ?
#
loop_
_entity_poly.entity_id
_entity_poly.type
_entity_poly.pdbx_seq_one_letter_code
_entity_poly.pdbx_strand_id
1 'polypeptide(L)' 'MASMEQSPRNPVRTEVKYIDKPQRRITEIRIFFDDQTWESFVPKK' A
#
# COMPACT_ATOMS: atom_id res chain seq x y z
N MET A 1 -27.97 36.79 -19.73
CA MET A 1 -26.51 36.66 -19.92
C MET A 1 -25.96 35.87 -18.74
N ALA A 2 -25.44 34.67 -18.97
CA ALA A 2 -24.55 33.99 -18.03
C ALA A 2 -23.82 32.88 -18.80
N SER A 3 -22.65 33.21 -19.35
CA SER A 3 -21.75 32.21 -19.93
C SER A 3 -20.91 31.63 -18.81
N MET A 4 -21.13 30.36 -18.53
CA MET A 4 -20.40 29.57 -17.55
C MET A 4 -18.99 29.31 -18.08
N GLU A 5 -18.02 30.08 -17.60
CA GLU A 5 -16.59 29.87 -17.80
C GLU A 5 -16.21 28.49 -17.24
N GLN A 6 -15.98 27.52 -18.14
CA GLN A 6 -15.46 26.22 -17.77
C GLN A 6 -13.95 26.37 -17.55
N SER A 7 -13.55 26.51 -16.29
CA SER A 7 -12.15 26.46 -15.90
C SER A 7 -11.54 25.09 -16.26
N PRO A 8 -10.38 25.05 -16.93
CA PRO A 8 -9.75 23.79 -17.29
C PRO A 8 -9.34 23.06 -16.00
N ARG A 9 -9.98 21.91 -15.76
CA ARG A 9 -9.62 21.01 -14.65
C ARG A 9 -8.18 20.57 -14.86
N ASN A 10 -7.27 21.17 -14.11
CA ASN A 10 -5.87 20.82 -14.11
C ASN A 10 -5.75 19.33 -13.74
N PRO A 11 -5.26 18.45 -14.62
CA PRO A 11 -5.17 17.04 -14.32
C PRO A 11 -4.23 16.88 -13.13
N VAL A 12 -4.74 16.28 -12.06
CA VAL A 12 -3.95 15.92 -10.87
C VAL A 12 -2.84 14.99 -11.36
N ARG A 13 -1.63 15.53 -11.48
CA ARG A 13 -0.45 14.73 -11.84
C ARG A 13 -0.16 13.81 -10.68
N THR A 14 -0.47 12.53 -10.84
CA THR A 14 -0.01 11.49 -9.92
C THR A 14 1.51 11.39 -10.06
N GLU A 15 2.25 12.17 -9.27
CA GLU A 15 3.68 11.99 -9.13
C GLU A 15 3.91 10.61 -8.49
N VAL A 16 4.29 9.64 -9.32
CA VAL A 16 4.85 8.37 -8.85
C VAL A 16 6.17 8.70 -8.17
N LYS A 17 6.11 9.06 -6.89
CA LYS A 17 7.31 9.14 -6.06
C LYS A 17 7.88 7.74 -5.98
N TYR A 18 8.91 7.47 -6.77
CA TYR A 18 9.77 6.32 -6.59
C TYR A 18 10.47 6.49 -5.25
N ILE A 19 9.81 6.01 -4.19
CA ILE A 19 10.44 5.95 -2.90
C ILE A 19 11.39 4.76 -2.98
N ASP A 20 12.69 5.01 -2.91
CA ASP A 20 13.74 3.99 -2.71
C ASP A 20 13.65 3.43 -1.27
N LYS A 21 12.44 3.05 -0.87
CA LYS A 21 12.22 2.31 0.35
C LYS A 21 12.66 0.88 0.03
N PRO A 22 13.54 0.28 0.85
CA PRO A 22 13.95 -1.10 0.64
C PRO A 22 12.73 -2.00 0.50
N GLN A 23 12.78 -2.94 -0.45
CA GLN A 23 11.74 -3.93 -0.65
C GLN A 23 11.49 -4.66 0.67
N ARG A 24 10.25 -4.58 1.18
CA ARG A 24 9.89 -5.27 2.42
C ARG A 24 10.06 -6.77 2.20
N ARG A 25 10.83 -7.40 3.09
CA ARG A 25 10.99 -8.85 3.15
C ARG A 25 10.19 -9.37 4.34
N ILE A 26 9.44 -10.44 4.12
CA ILE A 26 8.69 -11.12 5.18
C ILE A 26 9.70 -11.94 5.98
N THR A 27 9.79 -11.67 7.29
CA THR A 27 10.70 -12.39 8.20
C THR A 27 10.00 -13.52 8.95
N GLU A 28 8.69 -13.37 9.22
CA GLU A 28 7.87 -14.37 9.91
C GLU A 28 6.40 -14.18 9.51
N ILE A 29 5.68 -15.29 9.35
CA ILE A 29 4.23 -15.32 9.26
C ILE A 29 3.72 -16.06 10.50
N ARG A 30 2.73 -15.51 11.21
CA ARG A 30 2.12 -16.15 12.39
C ARG A 30 0.61 -16.29 12.20
N ILE A 31 0.12 -17.50 12.34
CA ILE A 31 -1.31 -17.83 12.31
C ILE A 31 -1.77 -17.99 13.76
N PHE A 32 -2.86 -17.33 14.15
CA PHE A 32 -3.48 -17.46 15.46
C PHE A 32 -4.78 -18.24 15.31
N PHE A 33 -4.94 -19.27 16.12
CA PHE A 33 -6.14 -20.11 16.15
C PHE A 33 -7.07 -19.67 17.29
N ASP A 34 -8.35 -20.05 17.20
CA ASP A 34 -9.36 -19.71 18.20
C ASP A 34 -9.10 -20.33 19.58
N ASP A 35 -8.34 -21.42 19.64
CA ASP A 35 -7.95 -22.12 20.86
C ASP A 35 -6.74 -21.47 21.59
N GLN A 36 -6.38 -20.25 21.19
CA GLN A 36 -5.22 -19.49 21.70
C GLN A 36 -3.88 -20.13 21.37
N THR A 37 -3.82 -21.07 20.42
CA THR A 37 -2.56 -21.55 19.88
C THR A 37 -2.11 -20.68 18.71
N TRP A 38 -0.81 -20.73 18.39
CA TRP A 38 -0.27 -20.13 17.17
C TRP A 38 0.53 -21.15 16.38
N GLU A 39 0.75 -20.87 15.10
CA GLU A 39 1.78 -21.51 14.28
C GLU A 39 2.62 -20.42 13.60
N SER A 40 3.96 -20.54 13.66
CA SER A 40 4.88 -19.58 13.04
C SER A 40 5.67 -20.19 11.89
N PHE A 41 5.74 -19.46 10.78
CA PHE A 41 6.48 -19.81 9.59
C PHE A 41 7.61 -18.80 9.42
N VAL A 42 8.82 -19.22 9.79
CA VAL A 42 10.04 -18.53 9.44
C VAL A 42 10.56 -19.10 8.12
N PRO A 43 11.02 -18.26 7.17
CA PRO A 43 11.67 -18.76 5.98
C PRO A 43 12.93 -19.54 6.39
N LYS A 44 12.89 -20.87 6.23
CA LYS A 44 14.05 -21.72 6.44
C LYS A 44 15.05 -21.46 5.31
N LYS A 45 16.32 -21.34 5.69
CA LYS A 45 17.44 -21.04 4.80
C LYS A 45 17.72 -22.19 3.85
#